data_AF-A0A6P1I5S2-F1
#
_entry.id   AF-A0A6P1I5S2-F1
#
_cell.length_a   1.000
_cell.length_b   1.000
_cell.length_c   1.000
_cell.angle_alpha   90.00
_cell.angle_beta   90.00
_cell.angle_gamma   90.00
#
_symmetry.space_group_name_H-M   'P 1'
#
loop_
_entity.id
_entity.type
_entity.pdbx_description
1 polymer ?
#
loop_
_entity_poly.entity_id
_entity_poly.type
_entity_poly.pdbx_seq_one_letter_code
_entity_poly.pdbx_strand_id
1 'polypeptide(L)'
;MLLGYARVSDADLNPDHQVDTLRRAGVAAEDTYIDHASGAKASRPQLDLVLKLLRDGDTLVITRLDRLGRSVLHLITLGAELRERGVGLRVLEQGLDTATAEGRAMFGMLSVLAELSQELTIANTRDGIAAARARGRKGGRPPKLTAEQVQLAQRLYDGGEHTVAQIADLLGVRRTTLYGHLNKQAKPTAAQDEAASEAIVDPIGAGEPAPRSTRSAWACPTCGHEPTTRAETAHQRADLAVTWLHPDPTAEGGIITGHHCCRCQPEPPVIDIACALCGDGPILVGDLVPGADDRLPLPAQRWLSAEGWCISPKLLCPHHADQDH
;
A
#
# COMPACT_ATOMS: atom_id res chain seq x y z
N MET A 1 -27.57 -23.95 -19.08
CA MET A 1 -28.41 -22.73 -19.03
C MET A 1 -27.65 -21.56 -19.64
N LEU A 2 -28.32 -20.51 -20.13
CA LEU A 2 -27.66 -19.31 -20.67
C LEU A 2 -27.77 -18.17 -19.66
N LEU A 3 -26.64 -17.65 -19.16
CA LEU A 3 -26.62 -16.46 -18.31
C LEU A 3 -26.02 -15.30 -19.09
N GLY A 4 -26.73 -14.18 -19.16
CA GLY A 4 -26.28 -12.98 -19.86
C GLY A 4 -25.61 -12.00 -18.92
N TYR A 5 -24.49 -11.43 -19.34
CA TYR A 5 -23.85 -10.33 -18.64
C TYR A 5 -23.61 -9.14 -19.57
N ALA A 6 -23.98 -7.95 -19.09
CA ALA A 6 -23.78 -6.68 -19.78
C ALA A 6 -23.13 -5.66 -18.83
N ARG A 7 -22.39 -4.72 -19.42
CA ARG A 7 -21.81 -3.59 -18.68
C ARG A 7 -22.07 -2.30 -19.43
N VAL A 8 -22.65 -1.34 -18.74
CA VAL A 8 -22.87 0.03 -19.24
C VAL A 8 -21.97 1.00 -18.50
N SER A 9 -21.33 1.88 -19.26
CA SER A 9 -20.56 3.02 -18.75
C SER A 9 -21.42 4.28 -18.80
N ASP A 10 -21.09 5.30 -18.01
CA ASP A 10 -21.81 6.59 -18.01
C ASP A 10 -21.95 7.25 -19.40
N ALA A 11 -21.05 6.91 -20.35
CA ALA A 11 -21.12 7.36 -21.75
C ALA A 11 -22.17 6.63 -22.60
N ASP A 12 -22.55 5.41 -22.21
CA ASP A 12 -23.61 4.62 -22.83
C ASP A 12 -24.89 4.82 -22.01
N LEU A 13 -25.59 5.92 -22.29
CA LEU A 13 -26.84 6.32 -21.62
C LEU A 13 -27.99 5.29 -21.78
N ASN A 14 -27.86 4.30 -22.66
CA ASN A 14 -28.90 3.30 -22.88
C ASN A 14 -28.38 1.83 -22.88
N PRO A 15 -28.67 1.02 -21.84
CA PRO A 15 -28.38 -0.42 -21.81
C PRO A 15 -29.26 -1.27 -22.75
N ASP A 16 -30.37 -0.73 -23.26
CA ASP A 16 -31.41 -1.47 -24.00
C ASP A 16 -30.81 -2.25 -25.17
N HIS A 17 -29.89 -1.65 -25.93
CA HIS A 17 -29.26 -2.35 -27.05
C HIS A 17 -28.51 -3.62 -26.62
N GLN A 18 -27.84 -3.60 -25.46
CA GLN A 18 -27.12 -4.77 -24.95
C GLN A 18 -28.11 -5.84 -24.46
N VAL A 19 -29.15 -5.42 -23.75
CA VAL A 19 -30.22 -6.31 -23.25
C VAL A 19 -30.96 -6.97 -24.40
N ASP A 20 -31.34 -6.21 -25.43
CA ASP A 20 -32.02 -6.73 -26.61
C ASP A 20 -31.13 -7.69 -27.40
N THR A 21 -29.83 -7.46 -27.42
CA THR A 21 -28.87 -8.36 -28.06
C THR A 21 -28.74 -9.68 -27.30
N LEU A 22 -28.70 -9.64 -25.96
CA LEU A 22 -28.70 -10.85 -25.12
C LEU A 22 -30.02 -11.62 -25.23
N ARG A 23 -31.16 -10.94 -25.24
CA ARG A 23 -32.48 -11.55 -25.43
C ARG A 23 -32.59 -12.24 -26.80
N ARG A 24 -32.14 -11.58 -27.87
CA ARG A 24 -32.09 -12.18 -29.22
C ARG A 24 -31.21 -13.43 -29.29
N ALA A 25 -30.20 -13.52 -28.43
CA ALA A 25 -29.35 -14.70 -28.31
C ALA A 25 -29.97 -15.84 -27.49
N GLY A 26 -31.18 -15.66 -26.95
CA GLY A 26 -31.91 -16.67 -26.18
C GLY A 26 -31.67 -16.61 -24.67
N VAL A 27 -31.07 -15.54 -24.15
CA VAL A 27 -30.94 -15.33 -22.70
C VAL A 27 -32.27 -14.84 -22.13
N ALA A 28 -32.75 -15.49 -21.07
CA ALA A 28 -33.95 -15.08 -20.36
C ALA A 28 -33.75 -13.72 -19.65
N ALA A 29 -34.84 -12.96 -19.46
CA ALA A 29 -34.73 -11.64 -18.85
C ALA A 29 -34.28 -11.72 -17.38
N GLU A 30 -34.72 -12.75 -16.68
CA GLU A 30 -34.35 -13.12 -15.31
C GLU A 30 -32.88 -13.57 -15.18
N ASP A 31 -32.29 -14.06 -16.26
CA ASP A 31 -30.89 -14.53 -16.32
C ASP A 31 -29.95 -13.48 -16.92
N THR A 32 -30.39 -12.22 -17.02
CA THR A 32 -29.60 -11.10 -17.53
C THR A 32 -29.12 -10.20 -16.40
N TYR A 33 -27.81 -10.02 -16.29
CA TYR A 33 -27.15 -9.30 -15.20
C TYR A 33 -26.37 -8.11 -15.74
N ILE A 34 -26.58 -6.92 -15.16
CA ILE A 34 -26.08 -5.65 -15.73
C ILE A 34 -25.30 -4.86 -14.68
N ASP A 35 -24.01 -4.64 -14.93
CA ASP A 35 -23.21 -3.72 -14.12
C ASP A 35 -23.23 -2.30 -14.70
N HIS A 36 -23.49 -1.32 -13.84
CA HIS A 36 -23.39 0.11 -14.15
C HIS A 36 -22.06 0.64 -13.62
N ALA A 37 -21.20 1.12 -14.52
CA ALA A 37 -19.84 1.52 -14.19
C ALA A 37 -19.60 3.01 -14.40
N SER A 38 -19.41 3.75 -13.30
CA SER A 38 -18.80 5.07 -13.29
C SER A 38 -17.30 4.97 -12.99
N GLY A 39 -16.45 5.22 -14.00
CA GLY A 39 -14.99 5.27 -13.84
C GLY A 39 -14.21 3.94 -13.95
N ALA A 40 -12.88 4.06 -14.03
CA ALA A 40 -11.95 2.97 -14.36
C ALA A 40 -11.81 1.88 -13.27
N LYS A 41 -12.20 2.18 -12.03
CA LYS A 41 -12.20 1.25 -10.87
C LYS A 41 -13.62 0.88 -10.40
N ALA A 42 -14.61 0.94 -11.29
CA ALA A 42 -15.98 0.56 -10.92
C ALA A 42 -16.06 -0.91 -10.48
N SER A 43 -16.65 -1.13 -9.30
CA SER A 43 -17.04 -2.43 -8.77
C SER A 43 -17.89 -3.21 -9.79
N ARG A 44 -17.83 -4.54 -9.79
CA ARG A 44 -18.57 -5.42 -10.72
C ARG A 44 -19.39 -6.49 -9.97
N PRO A 45 -20.30 -6.08 -9.08
CA PRO A 45 -21.05 -7.01 -8.25
C PRO A 45 -21.88 -8.00 -9.07
N GLN A 46 -22.39 -7.59 -10.24
CA GLN A 46 -23.22 -8.47 -11.08
C GLN A 46 -22.39 -9.51 -11.82
N LEU A 47 -21.19 -9.15 -12.31
CA LEU A 47 -20.26 -10.14 -12.86
C LEU A 47 -19.88 -11.18 -11.80
N ASP A 48 -19.54 -10.73 -10.59
CA ASP A 48 -19.15 -11.63 -9.49
C ASP A 48 -20.30 -12.57 -9.09
N LEU A 49 -21.54 -12.08 -9.14
CA LEU A 49 -22.74 -12.88 -8.91
C LEU A 49 -22.92 -13.94 -10.00
N VAL A 50 -22.86 -13.56 -11.28
CA VAL A 50 -22.98 -14.49 -12.41
C VAL A 50 -21.93 -15.59 -12.33
N LEU A 51 -20.68 -15.24 -12.05
CA LEU A 51 -19.59 -16.21 -11.93
C LEU A 51 -19.82 -17.22 -10.81
N LYS A 52 -20.54 -16.87 -9.75
CA LYS A 52 -20.95 -17.79 -8.67
C LYS A 52 -22.15 -18.66 -9.05
N LEU A 53 -23.06 -18.14 -9.88
CA LEU A 53 -24.26 -18.86 -10.30
C LEU A 53 -23.99 -19.91 -11.38
N LEU A 54 -22.98 -19.69 -12.24
CA LEU A 54 -22.61 -20.60 -13.32
C LEU A 54 -22.22 -22.00 -12.82
N ARG A 55 -22.80 -23.02 -13.43
CA ARG A 55 -22.54 -24.44 -13.18
C ARG A 55 -21.99 -25.13 -14.43
N ASP A 56 -21.47 -26.33 -14.25
CA ASP A 56 -21.03 -27.19 -15.36
C ASP A 56 -22.15 -27.35 -16.41
N GLY A 57 -21.81 -27.18 -17.69
CA GLY A 57 -22.75 -27.18 -18.81
C GLY A 57 -23.52 -25.87 -19.04
N ASP A 58 -23.34 -24.86 -18.19
CA ASP A 58 -23.87 -23.51 -18.46
C ASP A 58 -23.02 -22.76 -19.48
N THR A 59 -23.58 -21.68 -20.04
CA THR A 59 -22.86 -20.79 -20.94
C THR A 59 -23.07 -19.35 -20.52
N LEU A 60 -21.95 -18.65 -20.28
CA LEU A 60 -21.92 -17.22 -20.09
C LEU A 60 -22.00 -16.52 -21.44
N VAL A 61 -23.03 -15.71 -21.65
CA VAL A 61 -23.25 -14.94 -22.86
C VAL A 61 -22.95 -13.47 -22.59
N ILE A 62 -22.08 -12.88 -23.40
CA ILE A 62 -21.75 -11.46 -23.35
C ILE A 62 -21.91 -10.82 -24.72
N THR A 63 -22.18 -9.53 -24.75
CA THR A 63 -22.27 -8.78 -26.00
C THR A 63 -20.90 -8.65 -26.67
N ARG A 64 -19.89 -8.23 -25.91
CA ARG A 64 -18.53 -7.96 -26.39
C ARG A 64 -17.44 -8.30 -25.38
N LEU A 65 -16.25 -8.60 -25.88
CA LEU A 65 -15.06 -8.92 -25.08
C LEU A 65 -14.67 -7.82 -24.08
N ASP A 66 -14.73 -6.55 -24.48
CA ASP A 66 -14.34 -5.40 -23.62
C ASP A 66 -15.26 -5.20 -22.41
N ARG A 67 -16.46 -5.80 -22.43
CA ARG A 67 -17.42 -5.71 -21.32
C ARG A 67 -17.11 -6.69 -20.20
N LEU A 68 -16.46 -7.82 -20.51
CA LEU A 68 -16.09 -8.86 -19.55
C LEU A 68 -14.74 -8.60 -18.87
N GLY A 69 -13.72 -8.16 -19.61
CA GLY A 69 -12.35 -7.95 -19.10
C GLY A 69 -12.09 -6.56 -18.53
N ARG A 70 -11.08 -6.39 -17.67
CA ARG A 70 -10.40 -5.09 -17.44
C ARG A 70 -9.17 -4.92 -18.34
N SER A 71 -8.67 -6.05 -18.82
CA SER A 71 -7.59 -6.21 -19.77
C SER A 71 -7.87 -7.47 -20.58
N VAL A 72 -7.17 -7.62 -21.71
CA VAL A 72 -7.26 -8.83 -22.52
C VAL A 72 -6.78 -10.05 -21.72
N LEU A 73 -5.73 -9.91 -20.91
CA LEU A 73 -5.25 -10.96 -20.01
C LEU A 73 -6.32 -11.43 -19.04
N HIS A 74 -7.04 -10.50 -18.39
CA HIS A 74 -8.13 -10.85 -17.47
C HIS A 74 -9.21 -11.69 -18.18
N LEU A 75 -9.53 -11.34 -19.43
CA LEU A 75 -10.51 -12.08 -20.22
C LEU A 75 -10.04 -13.49 -20.56
N ILE A 76 -8.76 -13.66 -20.87
CA ILE A 76 -8.13 -14.95 -21.17
C ILE A 76 -8.15 -15.85 -19.94
N THR A 77 -7.69 -15.34 -18.80
CA THR A 77 -7.70 -16.06 -17.52
C THR A 77 -9.11 -16.49 -17.18
N LEU A 78 -10.07 -15.57 -17.25
CA LEU A 78 -11.47 -15.89 -16.96
C LEU A 78 -12.04 -16.94 -17.92
N GLY A 79 -11.75 -16.86 -19.22
CA GLY A 79 -12.20 -17.88 -20.18
C GLY A 79 -11.56 -19.25 -19.94
N ALA A 80 -10.30 -19.29 -19.49
CA ALA A 80 -9.64 -20.53 -19.09
C ALA A 80 -10.28 -21.14 -17.83
N GLU A 81 -10.56 -20.32 -16.82
CA GLU A 81 -11.27 -20.72 -15.58
C GLU A 81 -12.68 -21.25 -15.87
N LEU A 82 -13.44 -20.56 -16.72
CA LEU A 82 -14.77 -21.00 -17.13
C LEU A 82 -14.69 -22.36 -17.83
N ARG A 83 -13.71 -22.56 -18.70
CA ARG A 83 -13.49 -23.85 -19.37
C ARG A 83 -13.15 -24.98 -18.39
N GLU A 84 -12.29 -24.73 -17.42
CA GLU A 84 -11.95 -25.74 -16.39
C GLU A 84 -13.18 -26.14 -15.56
N ARG A 85 -14.13 -25.21 -15.38
CA ARG A 85 -15.42 -25.45 -14.73
C ARG A 85 -16.47 -26.08 -15.65
N GLY A 86 -16.14 -26.38 -16.91
CA GLY A 86 -17.07 -26.90 -17.91
C GLY A 86 -18.14 -25.89 -18.35
N VAL A 87 -17.87 -24.60 -18.16
CA VAL A 87 -18.74 -23.48 -18.54
C VAL A 87 -18.33 -22.93 -19.90
N GLY A 88 -19.29 -22.81 -20.82
CA GLY A 88 -19.10 -22.16 -22.11
C GLY A 88 -19.02 -20.63 -21.98
N LEU A 89 -18.29 -19.99 -22.89
CA LEU A 89 -18.24 -18.55 -23.05
C LEU A 89 -18.64 -18.22 -24.49
N ARG A 90 -19.71 -17.43 -24.62
CA ARG A 90 -20.24 -16.97 -25.90
C ARG A 90 -20.23 -15.45 -25.97
N VAL A 91 -19.66 -14.93 -27.05
CA VAL A 91 -19.48 -13.51 -27.32
C VAL A 91 -20.19 -13.17 -28.62
N LEU A 92 -21.23 -12.34 -28.53
CA LEU A 92 -22.19 -12.18 -29.61
C LEU A 92 -21.63 -11.37 -30.79
N GLU A 93 -20.98 -10.24 -30.56
CA GLU A 93 -20.48 -9.40 -31.66
C GLU A 93 -19.29 -10.01 -32.39
N GLN A 94 -18.37 -10.65 -31.66
CA GLN A 94 -17.20 -11.31 -32.23
C GLN A 94 -17.52 -12.73 -32.76
N GLY A 95 -18.75 -13.21 -32.59
CA GLY A 95 -19.16 -14.56 -33.01
C GLY A 95 -18.33 -15.68 -32.36
N LEU A 96 -17.79 -15.44 -31.18
CA LEU A 96 -16.91 -16.39 -30.50
C LEU A 96 -17.72 -17.28 -29.56
N ASP A 97 -17.59 -18.60 -29.69
CA ASP A 97 -18.25 -19.57 -28.83
C ASP A 97 -17.26 -20.67 -28.40
N THR A 98 -16.84 -20.66 -27.14
CA THR A 98 -15.87 -21.64 -26.62
C THR A 98 -16.46 -23.04 -26.41
N ALA A 99 -17.77 -23.23 -26.61
CA ALA A 99 -18.36 -24.57 -26.71
C ALA A 99 -17.96 -25.28 -28.02
N THR A 100 -17.60 -24.51 -29.06
CA THR A 100 -17.17 -25.04 -30.37
C THR A 100 -15.65 -25.24 -30.46
N ALA A 101 -15.19 -26.13 -31.33
CA ALA A 101 -13.75 -26.37 -31.50
C ALA A 101 -13.05 -25.15 -32.13
N GLU A 102 -13.71 -24.52 -33.09
CA GLU A 102 -13.26 -23.32 -33.79
C GLU A 102 -13.17 -22.14 -32.83
N GLY A 103 -14.19 -21.93 -31.98
CA GLY A 103 -14.18 -20.85 -31.01
C GLY A 103 -13.14 -21.06 -29.91
N ARG A 104 -12.86 -22.31 -29.49
CA ARG A 104 -11.72 -22.60 -28.59
C ARG A 104 -10.38 -22.29 -29.23
N ALA A 105 -10.19 -22.63 -30.50
CA ALA A 105 -8.95 -22.34 -31.22
C ALA A 105 -8.74 -20.82 -31.37
N MET A 106 -9.80 -20.10 -31.74
CA MET A 106 -9.77 -18.64 -31.87
C MET A 106 -9.50 -17.96 -30.52
N PHE A 107 -10.14 -18.44 -29.44
CA PHE A 107 -9.87 -17.94 -28.09
C PHE A 107 -8.41 -18.16 -27.68
N GLY A 108 -7.84 -19.33 -27.93
CA GLY A 108 -6.42 -19.60 -27.67
C GLY A 108 -5.47 -18.71 -28.48
N MET A 109 -5.78 -18.43 -29.75
CA MET A 109 -5.00 -17.51 -30.57
C MET A 109 -5.05 -16.07 -30.04
N LEU A 110 -6.23 -15.61 -29.61
CA LEU A 110 -6.38 -14.33 -28.93
C LEU A 110 -5.56 -14.28 -27.64
N SER A 111 -5.45 -15.40 -26.92
CA SER A 111 -4.59 -15.50 -25.74
C SER A 111 -3.14 -15.20 -26.04
N VAL A 112 -2.57 -15.89 -27.04
CA VAL A 112 -1.18 -15.71 -27.45
C VAL A 112 -0.92 -14.28 -27.94
N LEU A 113 -1.85 -13.72 -28.72
CA LEU A 113 -1.69 -12.34 -29.24
C LEU A 113 -1.73 -11.30 -28.12
N ALA A 114 -2.55 -11.52 -27.09
CA ALA A 114 -2.65 -10.62 -25.96
C ALA A 114 -1.37 -10.61 -25.11
N GLU A 115 -0.80 -11.78 -24.85
CA GLU A 115 0.48 -11.94 -24.15
C GLU A 115 1.59 -11.19 -24.90
N LEU A 116 1.70 -11.43 -26.21
CA LEU A 116 2.66 -10.73 -27.08
C LEU A 116 2.47 -9.21 -27.03
N SER A 117 1.23 -8.73 -27.13
CA SER A 117 0.92 -7.29 -27.11
C SER A 117 1.31 -6.65 -25.78
N GLN A 118 1.13 -7.38 -24.67
CA GLN A 118 1.52 -6.92 -23.34
C GLN A 118 3.04 -6.86 -23.17
N GLU A 119 3.76 -7.88 -23.65
CA GLU A 119 5.22 -7.91 -23.65
C GLU A 119 5.79 -6.75 -24.47
N LEU A 120 5.25 -6.51 -25.66
CA LEU A 120 5.65 -5.38 -26.51
C LEU A 120 5.37 -4.03 -25.83
N THR A 121 4.24 -3.88 -25.16
CA THR A 121 3.91 -2.65 -24.40
C THR A 121 4.92 -2.42 -23.27
N ILE A 122 5.29 -3.48 -22.54
CA ILE A 122 6.30 -3.41 -21.47
C ILE A 122 7.67 -3.07 -22.03
N ALA A 123 8.09 -3.74 -23.12
CA ALA A 123 9.36 -3.49 -23.79
C ALA A 123 9.47 -2.02 -24.26
N ASN A 124 8.48 -1.55 -25.00
CA ASN A 124 8.41 -0.16 -25.48
C ASN A 124 8.42 0.86 -24.34
N THR A 125 7.74 0.56 -23.23
CA THR A 125 7.74 1.43 -22.04
C THR A 125 9.13 1.48 -21.40
N ARG A 126 9.81 0.34 -21.28
CA ARG A 126 11.19 0.27 -20.75
C ARG A 126 12.16 1.05 -21.64
N ASP A 127 12.07 0.87 -22.96
CA ASP A 127 12.90 1.57 -23.94
C ASP A 127 12.64 3.08 -23.90
N GLY A 128 11.37 3.49 -23.79
CA GLY A 128 10.98 4.88 -23.63
C GLY A 128 11.53 5.51 -22.34
N ILE A 129 11.47 4.79 -21.21
CA ILE A 129 12.04 5.23 -19.93
C ILE A 129 13.57 5.31 -20.03
N ALA A 130 14.22 4.33 -20.64
CA ALA A 130 15.67 4.31 -20.83
C ALA A 130 16.14 5.50 -21.70
N ALA A 131 15.47 5.73 -22.83
CA ALA A 131 15.75 6.87 -23.71
C ALA A 131 15.45 8.22 -23.02
N ALA A 132 14.41 8.31 -22.20
CA ALA A 132 14.13 9.50 -21.41
C ALA A 132 15.22 9.76 -20.35
N ARG A 133 15.68 8.71 -19.66
CA ARG A 133 16.79 8.79 -18.68
C ARG A 133 18.10 9.19 -19.34
N ALA A 134 18.43 8.63 -20.50
CA ALA A 134 19.60 9.00 -21.30
C ALA A 134 19.58 10.48 -21.72
N ARG A 135 18.38 11.03 -21.97
CA ARG A 135 18.15 12.47 -22.22
C ARG A 135 18.09 13.32 -20.94
N GLY A 136 18.43 12.76 -19.78
CA GLY A 136 18.51 13.48 -18.50
C GLY A 136 17.21 13.53 -17.68
N ARG A 137 16.12 12.88 -18.12
CA ARG A 137 14.87 12.80 -17.34
C ARG A 137 15.04 11.82 -16.18
N LYS A 138 15.17 12.33 -14.95
CA LYS A 138 15.32 11.51 -13.73
C LYS A 138 14.07 10.68 -13.37
N GLY A 139 12.88 11.15 -13.76
CA GLY A 139 11.61 10.50 -13.39
C GLY A 139 11.26 10.69 -11.90
N GLY A 140 10.14 10.11 -11.46
CA GLY A 140 9.67 10.19 -10.07
C GLY A 140 8.90 11.48 -9.73
N ARG A 141 8.38 11.53 -8.49
CA ARG A 141 7.71 12.71 -7.95
C ARG A 141 8.75 13.83 -7.77
N PRO A 142 8.51 15.06 -8.24
CA PRO A 142 9.41 16.18 -7.99
C PRO A 142 9.68 16.34 -6.48
N PRO A 143 10.93 16.63 -6.07
CA PRO A 143 11.22 16.89 -4.67
C PRO A 143 10.42 18.10 -4.19
N LYS A 144 9.90 18.02 -2.96
CA LYS A 144 9.14 19.13 -2.35
C LYS A 144 10.05 20.30 -1.93
N LEU A 145 11.33 20.03 -1.68
CA LEU A 145 12.32 21.03 -1.29
C LEU A 145 13.31 21.26 -2.44
N THR A 146 13.64 22.53 -2.69
CA THR A 146 14.75 22.91 -3.56
C THR A 146 16.09 22.65 -2.87
N ALA A 147 17.19 22.63 -3.64
CA ALA A 147 18.53 22.47 -3.06
C ALA A 147 18.87 23.56 -2.04
N GLU A 148 18.42 24.79 -2.29
CA GLU A 148 18.60 25.92 -1.38
C GLU A 148 17.80 25.75 -0.08
N GLN A 149 16.55 25.26 -0.17
CA GLN A 149 15.74 24.97 1.00
C GLN A 149 16.32 23.82 1.83
N VAL A 150 16.92 22.81 1.19
CA VAL A 150 17.64 21.73 1.89
C VAL A 150 18.89 22.26 2.60
N GLN A 151 19.66 23.15 1.98
CA GLN A 151 20.82 23.78 2.62
C GLN A 151 20.41 24.71 3.76
N LEU A 152 19.32 25.45 3.60
CA LEU A 152 18.75 26.27 4.68
C LEU A 152 18.29 25.37 5.83
N ALA A 153 17.54 24.31 5.56
CA ALA A 153 17.12 23.33 6.55
C ALA A 153 18.30 22.75 7.33
N GLN A 154 19.38 22.37 6.62
CA GLN A 154 20.58 21.82 7.24
C GLN A 154 21.25 22.85 8.16
N ARG A 155 21.39 24.11 7.71
CA ARG A 155 21.97 25.18 8.55
C ARG A 155 21.15 25.45 9.81
N LEU A 156 19.82 25.51 9.68
CA LEU A 156 18.92 25.73 10.83
C LEU A 156 18.97 24.55 11.80
N TYR A 157 19.13 23.33 11.27
CA TYR A 157 19.29 22.12 12.09
C TYR A 157 20.64 22.08 12.81
N ASP A 158 21.74 22.37 12.10
CA ASP A 158 23.09 22.37 12.66
C ASP A 158 23.32 23.50 13.68
N GLY A 159 22.64 24.64 13.48
CA GLY A 159 22.65 25.76 14.41
C GLY A 159 21.95 25.45 15.74
N GLY A 160 21.09 24.42 15.79
CA GLY A 160 20.43 23.97 17.02
C GLY A 160 19.36 24.91 17.60
N GLU A 161 19.15 26.08 16.98
CA GLU A 161 18.18 27.09 17.41
C GLU A 161 16.74 26.76 16.99
N HIS A 162 16.56 25.85 16.02
CA HIS A 162 15.25 25.43 15.54
C HIS A 162 15.07 23.91 15.61
N THR A 163 13.91 23.48 16.10
CA THR A 163 13.53 22.08 16.06
C THR A 163 13.21 21.65 14.63
N VAL A 164 13.34 20.35 14.34
CA VAL A 164 12.98 19.80 13.02
C VAL A 164 11.50 20.07 12.68
N ALA A 165 10.63 20.16 13.69
CA ALA A 165 9.25 20.58 13.52
C ALA A 165 9.14 22.02 12.99
N GLN A 166 9.81 22.96 13.65
CA GLN A 166 9.82 24.38 13.26
C GLN A 166 10.40 24.59 11.86
N ILE A 167 11.47 23.87 11.53
CA ILE A 167 12.09 23.93 10.19
C ILE A 167 11.14 23.36 9.12
N ALA A 168 10.39 22.30 9.44
CA ALA A 168 9.45 21.68 8.52
C ALA A 168 8.26 22.61 8.24
N ASP A 169 7.72 23.24 9.28
CA ASP A 169 6.63 24.21 9.17
C ASP A 169 7.06 25.46 8.40
N LEU A 170 8.25 25.99 8.69
CA LEU A 170 8.83 27.14 7.99
C LEU A 170 9.03 26.88 6.48
N LEU A 171 9.30 25.62 6.11
CA LEU A 171 9.48 25.21 4.72
C LEU A 171 8.21 24.63 4.08
N GLY A 172 7.09 24.58 4.80
CA GLY A 172 5.80 24.07 4.30
C GLY A 172 5.83 22.58 3.92
N VAL A 173 6.68 21.78 4.57
CA VAL A 173 6.82 20.34 4.31
C VAL A 173 6.55 19.51 5.56
N ARG A 174 6.23 18.22 5.40
CA ARG A 174 6.14 17.32 6.55
C ARG A 174 7.53 17.01 7.09
N ARG A 175 7.65 16.79 8.40
CA ARG A 175 8.92 16.39 9.07
C ARG A 175 9.56 15.17 8.42
N THR A 176 8.76 14.19 8.01
CA THR A 176 9.21 12.98 7.30
C THR A 176 9.93 13.33 5.99
N THR A 177 9.46 14.36 5.27
CA THR A 177 10.13 14.87 4.07
C THR A 177 11.45 15.54 4.45
N LEU A 178 11.45 16.35 5.51
CA LEU A 178 12.65 17.07 5.97
C LEU A 178 13.75 16.13 6.47
N TYR A 179 13.42 15.11 7.26
CA TYR A 179 14.38 14.10 7.74
C TYR A 179 15.04 13.32 6.61
N GLY A 180 14.36 13.13 5.48
CA GLY A 180 14.94 12.51 4.28
C GLY A 180 16.01 13.37 3.60
N HIS A 181 16.07 14.67 3.90
CA HIS A 181 17.00 15.64 3.31
C HIS A 181 18.09 16.14 4.27
N LEU A 182 17.97 15.90 5.57
CA LEU A 182 18.97 16.31 6.57
C LEU A 182 20.11 15.27 6.72
N ASN A 183 21.35 15.73 6.72
CA ASN A 183 22.53 14.93 6.99
C ASN A 183 22.87 14.96 8.49
N LYS A 184 22.83 13.81 9.16
CA LYS A 184 23.01 13.69 10.62
C LYS A 184 24.47 13.55 11.06
N GLN A 185 25.44 13.71 10.16
CA GLN A 185 26.85 13.38 10.42
C GLN A 185 27.68 14.49 11.08
N ALA A 186 27.14 15.68 11.33
CA ALA A 186 27.91 16.75 11.98
C ALA A 186 27.15 17.30 13.17
N LYS A 187 27.45 16.77 14.37
CA LYS A 187 27.29 17.54 15.60
C LYS A 187 28.70 17.90 16.05
N PRO A 188 29.17 19.15 15.92
CA PRO A 188 30.35 19.59 16.65
C PRO A 188 29.93 19.69 18.11
N THR A 189 30.31 18.70 18.92
CA THR A 189 30.15 18.75 20.36
C THR A 189 31.03 19.87 20.91
N ALA A 190 30.41 20.86 21.54
CA ALA A 190 31.11 21.90 22.29
C ALA A 190 31.84 21.28 23.50
N ALA A 191 33.01 21.87 23.79
CA ALA A 191 34.06 21.47 24.72
C ALA A 191 33.63 21.05 26.14
N GLN A 192 34.32 20.04 26.69
CA GLN A 192 34.82 19.99 28.08
C GLN A 192 36.16 19.23 28.15
N ASP A 193 37.02 19.73 29.04
CA ASP A 193 38.47 19.56 29.17
C ASP A 193 39.01 18.22 29.74
N GLU A 194 40.24 17.93 29.30
CA GLU A 194 41.41 17.27 29.94
C GLU A 194 41.27 16.19 31.03
N ALA A 195 41.84 15.00 30.80
CA ALA A 195 43.18 14.62 31.29
C ALA A 195 43.51 13.11 31.15
N ALA A 196 44.61 12.83 30.44
CA ALA A 196 45.62 11.77 30.57
C ALA A 196 45.25 10.31 30.97
N SER A 197 45.59 9.34 30.12
CA SER A 197 46.80 8.51 30.30
C SER A 197 46.95 7.47 29.18
N GLU A 198 48.20 7.32 28.74
CA GLU A 198 48.73 6.43 27.71
C GLU A 198 48.69 4.92 28.03
N ALA A 199 48.87 4.18 26.93
CA ALA A 199 49.71 2.98 26.78
C ALA A 199 49.01 1.63 26.55
N ILE A 200 49.40 1.08 25.41
CA ILE A 200 49.14 -0.22 24.79
C ILE A 200 49.99 -1.30 25.48
N VAL A 201 49.41 -2.48 25.77
CA VAL A 201 49.91 -3.82 25.33
C VAL A 201 48.93 -4.95 25.65
N ASP A 202 48.61 -5.74 24.61
CA ASP A 202 47.97 -7.07 24.62
C ASP A 202 48.85 -8.13 25.34
N PRO A 203 48.28 -9.23 25.89
CA PRO A 203 48.18 -10.44 25.06
C PRO A 203 46.93 -11.31 25.29
N ILE A 204 46.34 -11.71 24.16
CA ILE A 204 45.78 -13.03 23.80
C ILE A 204 45.60 -14.02 24.97
N GLY A 205 44.35 -14.21 25.40
CA GLY A 205 43.90 -15.34 26.22
C GLY A 205 42.65 -15.95 25.60
N ALA A 206 42.78 -17.17 25.07
CA ALA A 206 41.71 -17.95 24.48
C ALA A 206 40.62 -18.28 25.52
N GLY A 207 39.41 -17.82 25.26
CA GLY A 207 38.19 -18.28 25.88
C GLY A 207 37.06 -18.06 24.90
N GLU A 208 36.57 -19.13 24.29
CA GLU A 208 35.40 -19.12 23.41
C GLU A 208 34.22 -18.41 24.11
N PRO A 209 33.71 -17.28 23.58
CA PRO A 209 32.40 -16.81 23.96
C PRO A 209 31.35 -17.55 23.12
N ALA A 210 30.36 -18.09 23.82
CA ALA A 210 29.11 -18.61 23.30
C ALA A 210 28.52 -17.73 22.18
N PRO A 211 27.77 -18.29 21.21
CA PRO A 211 27.33 -17.56 20.02
C PRO A 211 26.47 -16.37 20.41
N ARG A 212 27.05 -15.17 20.36
CA ARG A 212 26.31 -13.91 20.38
C ARG A 212 25.61 -13.80 19.03
N SER A 213 24.28 -13.93 19.02
CA SER A 213 23.50 -13.64 17.82
C SER A 213 23.71 -12.17 17.45
N THR A 214 24.55 -11.89 16.45
CA THR A 214 24.60 -10.59 15.82
C THR A 214 23.34 -10.45 14.96
N ARG A 215 22.19 -10.16 15.58
CA ARG A 215 21.07 -9.60 14.80
C ARG A 215 21.61 -8.32 14.18
N SER A 216 21.51 -8.16 12.86
CA SER A 216 21.92 -6.91 12.24
C SER A 216 21.19 -5.74 12.92
N ALA A 217 21.84 -4.59 13.08
CA ALA A 217 21.23 -3.39 13.68
C ALA A 217 19.98 -2.87 12.90
N TRP A 218 19.64 -3.54 11.79
CA TRP A 218 18.59 -3.21 10.87
C TRP A 218 17.48 -4.26 10.83
N ALA A 219 17.61 -5.36 11.58
CA ALA A 219 16.60 -6.40 11.68
C ALA A 219 15.35 -5.88 12.41
N CYS A 220 14.16 -6.30 11.94
CA CYS A 220 12.91 -6.00 12.63
C CYS A 220 12.95 -6.64 14.04
N PRO A 221 12.69 -5.88 15.13
CA PRO A 221 12.73 -6.41 16.48
C PRO A 221 11.64 -7.46 16.75
N THR A 222 10.54 -7.40 16.00
CA THR A 222 9.38 -8.30 16.15
C THR A 222 9.54 -9.59 15.36
N CYS A 223 9.76 -9.53 14.05
CA CYS A 223 9.81 -10.73 13.19
C CYS A 223 11.21 -11.15 12.76
N GLY A 224 12.25 -10.37 13.08
CA GLY A 224 13.63 -10.65 12.69
C GLY A 224 13.93 -10.42 11.21
N HIS A 225 13.01 -9.85 10.42
CA HIS A 225 13.24 -9.61 9.00
C HIS A 225 14.40 -8.63 8.77
N GLU A 226 15.34 -9.03 7.92
CA GLU A 226 16.48 -8.21 7.51
C GLU A 226 16.27 -7.68 6.07
N PRO A 227 16.39 -6.37 5.86
CA PRO A 227 16.23 -5.77 4.54
C PRO A 227 17.43 -6.14 3.65
N THR A 228 17.15 -6.51 2.40
CA THR A 228 18.17 -6.96 1.44
C THR A 228 18.69 -5.82 0.56
N THR A 229 17.94 -4.73 0.46
CA THR A 229 18.32 -3.54 -0.32
C THR A 229 18.32 -2.27 0.53
N ARG A 230 19.10 -1.25 0.12
CA ARG A 230 19.12 0.07 0.77
C ARG A 230 17.74 0.76 0.76
N ALA A 231 16.95 0.52 -0.27
CA ALA A 231 15.59 1.02 -0.36
C ALA A 231 14.70 0.33 0.68
N GLU A 232 14.78 -0.98 0.83
CA GLU A 232 14.09 -1.74 1.88
C GLU A 232 14.52 -1.28 3.28
N THR A 233 15.81 -1.04 3.50
CA THR A 233 16.31 -0.52 4.79
C THR A 233 15.69 0.81 5.15
N ALA A 234 15.52 1.72 4.17
CA ALA A 234 14.91 3.02 4.39
C ALA A 234 13.42 2.91 4.75
N HIS A 235 12.66 2.04 4.06
CA HIS A 235 11.25 1.79 4.36
C HIS A 235 11.09 1.11 5.71
N GLN A 236 11.86 0.06 5.98
CA GLN A 236 11.83 -0.65 7.25
C GLN A 236 12.18 0.28 8.43
N ARG A 237 13.13 1.21 8.26
CA ARG A 237 13.44 2.22 9.29
C ARG A 237 12.26 3.16 9.54
N ALA A 238 11.51 3.54 8.51
CA ALA A 238 10.33 4.37 8.65
C ALA A 238 9.19 3.61 9.36
N ASP A 239 8.95 2.36 8.98
CA ASP A 239 7.95 1.50 9.61
C ASP A 239 8.24 1.28 11.10
N LEU A 240 9.51 1.00 11.44
CA LEU A 240 9.95 0.79 12.82
C LEU A 240 9.99 2.06 13.67
N ALA A 241 9.87 3.24 13.07
CA ALA A 241 9.75 4.50 13.82
C ALA A 241 8.33 4.72 14.35
N VAL A 242 7.35 3.97 13.87
CA VAL A 242 5.97 4.03 14.34
C VAL A 242 5.82 3.18 15.61
N THR A 243 5.24 3.76 16.65
CA THR A 243 4.91 3.05 17.90
C THR A 243 3.53 2.43 17.79
N TRP A 244 3.44 1.14 18.04
CA TRP A 244 2.18 0.39 18.08
C TRP A 244 1.80 0.10 19.53
N LEU A 245 0.55 0.34 19.89
CA LEU A 245 0.00 0.12 21.22
C LEU A 245 -0.87 -1.12 21.22
N HIS A 246 -0.44 -2.13 21.97
CA HIS A 246 -1.13 -3.41 22.13
C HIS A 246 -1.71 -3.50 23.54
N PRO A 247 -2.86 -4.18 23.72
CA PRO A 247 -3.35 -4.51 25.05
C PRO A 247 -2.35 -5.43 25.75
N ASP A 248 -2.05 -5.16 27.02
CA ASP A 248 -1.23 -6.04 27.83
C ASP A 248 -2.04 -7.30 28.19
N PRO A 249 -1.62 -8.51 27.78
CA PRO A 249 -2.34 -9.75 28.10
C PRO A 249 -2.23 -10.16 29.58
N THR A 250 -1.31 -9.54 30.34
CA THR A 250 -1.02 -9.88 31.74
C THR A 250 -1.61 -8.90 32.74
N ALA A 251 -2.05 -7.72 32.29
CA ALA A 251 -2.63 -6.68 33.13
C ALA A 251 -3.89 -6.11 32.48
N GLU A 252 -5.04 -6.25 33.14
CA GLU A 252 -6.30 -5.67 32.66
C GLU A 252 -6.17 -4.14 32.53
N GLY A 253 -6.28 -3.65 31.29
CA GLY A 253 -6.12 -2.24 30.96
C GLY A 253 -4.67 -1.74 30.87
N GLY A 254 -3.68 -2.64 30.85
CA GLY A 254 -2.30 -2.32 30.53
C GLY A 254 -2.09 -2.14 29.02
N ILE A 255 -1.07 -1.38 28.64
CA ILE A 255 -0.65 -1.19 27.25
C ILE A 255 0.84 -1.53 27.13
N ILE A 256 1.17 -2.33 26.12
CA ILE A 256 2.55 -2.61 25.73
C ILE A 256 2.85 -1.97 24.37
N THR A 257 4.04 -1.42 24.23
CA THR A 257 4.50 -0.79 22.98
C THR A 257 5.27 -1.79 22.12
N GLY A 258 5.04 -1.76 20.80
CA GLY A 258 5.78 -2.57 19.83
C GLY A 258 6.12 -1.81 18.56
N HIS A 259 7.01 -2.37 17.75
CA HIS A 259 7.43 -1.81 16.45
C HIS A 259 7.41 -2.90 15.38
N HIS A 260 6.76 -2.63 14.25
CA HIS A 260 6.52 -3.63 13.21
C HIS A 260 7.05 -3.15 11.86
N CYS A 261 7.69 -4.03 11.10
CA CYS A 261 7.99 -3.78 9.68
C CYS A 261 6.77 -4.11 8.83
N CYS A 262 6.71 -3.66 7.58
CA CYS A 262 5.63 -3.95 6.62
C CYS A 262 5.22 -5.43 6.52
N ARG A 263 6.09 -6.38 6.86
CA ARG A 263 5.83 -7.82 6.79
C ARG A 263 5.14 -8.40 8.02
N CYS A 264 5.22 -7.73 9.17
CA CYS A 264 4.67 -8.22 10.43
C CYS A 264 3.70 -7.23 11.08
N GLN A 265 3.17 -6.27 10.32
CA GLN A 265 2.14 -5.38 10.82
C GLN A 265 0.91 -6.18 11.26
N PRO A 266 0.31 -5.87 12.42
CA PRO A 266 -0.93 -6.47 12.87
C PRO A 266 -2.05 -6.32 11.83
N GLU A 267 -2.88 -7.36 11.70
CA GLU A 267 -4.05 -7.30 10.83
C GLU A 267 -5.13 -6.37 11.40
N PRO A 268 -5.95 -5.72 10.54
CA PRO A 268 -7.06 -4.89 10.98
C PRO A 268 -8.03 -5.62 11.92
N PRO A 269 -8.66 -4.92 12.90
CA PRO A 269 -8.78 -3.47 12.98
C PRO A 269 -7.56 -2.78 13.62
N VAL A 270 -7.16 -1.66 13.02
CA VAL A 270 -6.11 -0.76 13.51
C VAL A 270 -6.58 0.69 13.34
N ILE A 271 -6.21 1.58 14.24
CA ILE A 271 -6.53 3.02 14.12
C ILE A 271 -5.30 3.88 14.42
N ASP A 272 -5.10 4.91 13.60
CA ASP A 272 -4.03 5.89 13.78
C ASP A 272 -4.47 6.97 14.77
N ILE A 273 -3.76 7.12 15.88
CA ILE A 273 -3.90 8.30 16.73
C ILE A 273 -3.04 9.40 16.14
N ALA A 274 -3.64 10.27 15.34
CA ALA A 274 -2.92 11.36 14.70
C ALA A 274 -3.00 12.63 15.54
N CYS A 275 -1.85 13.23 15.86
CA CYS A 275 -1.79 14.60 16.36
C CYS A 275 -2.46 15.55 15.34
N ALA A 276 -3.36 16.42 15.80
CA ALA A 276 -4.12 17.34 14.95
C ALA A 276 -3.24 18.34 14.19
N LEU A 277 -1.99 18.56 14.65
CA LEU A 277 -1.05 19.50 14.02
C LEU A 277 -0.03 18.80 13.11
N CYS A 278 0.68 17.78 13.58
CA CYS A 278 1.68 17.11 12.73
C CYS A 278 1.18 15.85 12.02
N GLY A 279 0.05 15.28 12.44
CA GLY A 279 -0.48 14.02 11.93
C GLY A 279 0.31 12.77 12.35
N ASP A 280 1.35 12.92 13.19
CA ASP A 280 2.12 11.80 13.73
C ASP A 280 1.44 11.27 15.00
N GLY A 281 1.63 9.98 15.27
CA GLY A 281 1.30 9.38 16.55
C GLY A 281 1.26 7.85 16.50
N PRO A 282 0.88 7.23 17.62
CA PRO A 282 0.88 5.78 17.74
C PRO A 282 -0.32 5.14 17.03
N ILE A 283 -0.21 3.85 16.74
CA ILE A 283 -1.29 3.04 16.17
C ILE A 283 -1.86 2.10 17.24
N LEU A 284 -3.18 2.09 17.42
CA LEU A 284 -3.88 1.15 18.31
C LEU A 284 -4.31 -0.10 17.54
N VAL A 285 -4.27 -1.26 18.21
CA VAL A 285 -4.66 -2.54 17.62
C VAL A 285 -5.64 -3.32 18.49
N GLY A 286 -6.45 -4.16 17.85
CA GLY A 286 -7.34 -5.11 18.53
C GLY A 286 -8.37 -4.42 19.42
N ASP A 287 -8.49 -4.87 20.67
CA ASP A 287 -9.49 -4.39 21.65
C ASP A 287 -9.28 -2.93 22.10
N LEU A 288 -8.17 -2.31 21.69
CA LEU A 288 -7.91 -0.89 21.91
C LEU A 288 -8.48 0.00 20.80
N VAL A 289 -8.99 -0.57 19.70
CA VAL A 289 -9.65 0.20 18.64
C VAL A 289 -11.04 0.62 19.13
N PRO A 290 -11.38 1.93 19.11
CA PRO A 290 -12.67 2.40 19.54
C PRO A 290 -13.79 1.83 18.66
N GLY A 291 -14.92 1.51 19.30
CA GLY A 291 -16.15 1.13 18.61
C GLY A 291 -16.85 2.33 17.94
N ALA A 292 -18.15 2.20 17.67
CA ALA A 292 -18.94 3.17 16.89
C ALA A 292 -19.00 4.61 17.45
N ASP A 293 -18.64 4.82 18.72
CA ASP A 293 -18.70 6.14 19.39
C ASP A 293 -17.47 7.03 19.16
N ASP A 294 -16.46 6.56 18.40
CA ASP A 294 -15.25 7.30 17.99
C ASP A 294 -14.41 7.87 19.17
N ARG A 295 -14.68 7.41 20.40
CA ARG A 295 -13.98 7.80 21.63
C ARG A 295 -12.88 6.80 21.96
N LEU A 296 -11.65 7.30 22.09
CA LEU A 296 -10.49 6.49 22.50
C LEU A 296 -10.76 5.74 23.82
N PRO A 297 -10.40 4.44 23.95
CA PRO A 297 -10.56 3.71 25.20
C PRO A 297 -9.74 4.30 26.35
N LEU A 298 -10.23 4.15 27.58
CA LEU A 298 -9.58 4.70 28.79
C LEU A 298 -8.12 4.25 28.98
N PRO A 299 -7.72 2.99 28.68
CA PRO A 299 -6.32 2.59 28.69
C PRO A 299 -5.45 3.41 27.74
N ALA A 300 -5.93 3.64 26.51
CA ALA A 300 -5.22 4.43 25.51
C ALA A 300 -5.11 5.90 25.95
N GLN A 301 -6.17 6.46 26.53
CA GLN A 301 -6.14 7.82 27.06
C GLN A 301 -5.13 7.99 28.21
N ARG A 302 -5.07 7.01 29.11
CA ARG A 302 -4.11 7.02 30.24
C ARG A 302 -2.68 6.96 29.75
N TRP A 303 -2.38 6.07 28.81
CA TRP A 303 -1.05 5.97 28.22
C TRP A 303 -0.66 7.26 27.50
N LEU A 304 -1.54 7.79 26.66
CA LEU A 304 -1.32 9.06 25.96
C LEU A 304 -1.02 10.20 26.95
N SER A 305 -1.84 10.34 27.99
CA SER A 305 -1.64 11.38 29.02
C SER A 305 -0.32 11.21 29.77
N ALA A 306 0.06 9.97 30.10
CA ALA A 306 1.32 9.66 30.77
C ALA A 306 2.53 9.99 29.89
N GLU A 307 2.41 9.79 28.57
CA GLU A 307 3.41 10.17 27.57
C GLU A 307 3.38 11.67 27.23
N GLY A 308 2.51 12.47 27.86
CA GLY A 308 2.42 13.92 27.70
C GLY A 308 1.55 14.38 26.53
N TRP A 309 0.69 13.53 25.98
CA TRP A 309 -0.28 13.95 24.96
C TRP A 309 -1.43 14.73 25.57
N CYS A 310 -1.86 15.78 24.88
CA CYS A 310 -3.13 16.44 25.16
C CYS A 310 -4.24 15.74 24.38
N ILE A 311 -5.32 15.35 25.04
CA ILE A 311 -6.40 14.52 24.44
C ILE A 311 -7.68 15.35 24.25
N SER A 312 -7.79 16.51 24.90
CA SER A 312 -8.94 17.41 24.84
C SER A 312 -8.49 18.86 25.01
N PRO A 313 -8.96 19.84 24.19
CA PRO A 313 -10.04 19.74 23.20
C PRO A 313 -9.62 19.12 21.85
N LYS A 314 -8.31 18.94 21.61
CA LYS A 314 -7.76 18.30 20.42
C LYS A 314 -6.67 17.31 20.83
N LEU A 315 -6.50 16.25 20.04
CA LEU A 315 -5.37 15.32 20.16
C LEU A 315 -4.08 16.00 19.71
N LEU A 316 -3.20 16.32 20.64
CA LEU A 316 -1.89 16.93 20.38
C LEU A 316 -0.80 16.05 20.99
N CYS A 317 0.24 15.77 20.22
CA CYS A 317 1.40 15.06 20.74
C CYS A 317 2.18 15.93 21.74
N PRO A 318 3.07 15.34 22.55
CA PRO A 318 3.79 16.06 23.62
C PRO A 318 4.61 17.23 23.09
N HIS A 319 5.00 17.17 21.82
CA HIS A 319 5.72 18.25 21.15
C HIS A 319 4.88 19.49 20.82
N HIS A 320 3.55 19.36 20.80
CA HIS A 320 2.61 20.47 20.56
C HIS A 320 1.62 20.71 21.70
N ALA A 321 1.55 19.82 22.69
CA ALA A 321 0.67 19.98 23.85
C ALA A 321 0.97 21.29 24.60
N ASP A 322 2.24 21.74 24.60
CA ASP A 322 2.70 22.97 25.28
C ASP A 322 2.59 24.26 24.43
N GLN A 323 2.14 24.19 23.17
CA GLN A 323 2.09 25.34 22.25
C GLN A 323 0.75 26.10 22.25
N ASP A 324 -0.23 25.66 23.04
CA ASP A 324 -1.60 26.20 23.11
C ASP A 324 -1.87 27.06 24.37
N HIS A 325 -0.82 27.62 24.98
CA HIS A 325 -0.92 28.65 26.04
C HIS A 325 -0.53 30.04 25.55
#